data_AF-A0AAD2HM25-F1
#
_entry.id   AF-A0AAD2HM25-F1
#
_cell.length_a   1.000
_cell.length_b   1.000
_cell.length_c   1.000
_cell.angle_alpha   90.00
_cell.angle_beta   90.00
_cell.angle_gamma   90.00
#
_symmetry.space_group_name_H-M   'P 1'
#
loop_
_entity.id
_entity.type
_entity.pdbx_description
1 polymer ?
#
loop_
_entity_poly.entity_id
_entity_poly.type
_entity_poly.pdbx_seq_one_letter_code
_entity_poly.pdbx_strand_id
1 'polypeptide(L)'
;VSGTTPTRNNGTIIQPGVNSMIWLDMPFPFEYKPSNWCHTGYTHISVWLMDHIPGAEDLDGSGKPLYAQHHFGDWTMSNYAHLPDAPDKAPNVLYLRRDG
;
A
#
# COMPACT_ATOMS: atom_id res chain seq x y z
N VAL A 1 13.51 4.48 21.16
CA VAL A 1 13.88 3.14 21.69
C VAL A 1 13.45 2.14 20.64
N SER A 2 14.39 1.34 20.13
CA SER A 2 14.21 0.48 18.96
C SER A 2 13.41 -0.77 19.32
N GLY A 3 12.43 -1.12 18.49
CA GLY A 3 11.58 -2.30 18.66
C GLY A 3 11.07 -2.77 17.30
N THR A 4 11.96 -3.23 16.42
CA THR A 4 11.55 -3.90 15.19
C THR A 4 11.31 -5.38 15.49
N THR A 5 10.08 -5.71 15.86
CA THR A 5 9.49 -7.01 15.49
C THR A 5 9.74 -7.17 13.99
N PRO A 6 10.23 -8.33 13.49
CA PRO A 6 10.43 -8.50 12.06
C PRO A 6 9.06 -8.44 11.40
N THR A 7 8.67 -7.27 10.91
CA THR A 7 7.54 -7.17 10.00
C THR A 7 7.96 -8.02 8.82
N ARG A 8 7.21 -9.10 8.60
CA ARG A 8 7.33 -9.94 7.42
C ARG A 8 7.05 -9.03 6.23
N ASN A 9 8.08 -8.34 5.74
CA ASN A 9 7.98 -7.39 4.64
C ASN A 9 7.70 -8.21 3.40
N ASN A 10 6.41 -8.44 3.13
CA ASN A 10 5.97 -9.20 1.96
C ASN A 10 6.21 -8.38 0.68
N GLY A 11 6.37 -7.06 0.80
CA GLY A 11 6.74 -6.17 -0.29
C GLY A 11 6.97 -4.73 0.17
N THR A 12 7.25 -3.87 -0.81
CA THR A 12 7.38 -2.42 -0.65
C THR A 12 6.48 -1.75 -1.67
N ILE A 13 5.81 -0.68 -1.26
CA ILE A 13 5.08 0.19 -2.19
C ILE A 13 6.03 1.29 -2.66
N ILE A 14 6.08 1.51 -3.97
CA ILE A 14 6.71 2.72 -4.51
C ILE A 14 5.65 3.81 -4.46
N GLN A 15 5.75 4.62 -3.41
CA GLN A 15 4.95 5.81 -3.23
C GLN A 15 5.57 6.99 -4.00
N PRO A 16 4.77 8.02 -4.36
CA PRO A 16 5.32 9.30 -4.77
C PRO A 16 6.35 9.80 -3.75
N GLY A 17 7.43 10.43 -4.22
CA GLY A 17 8.46 10.97 -3.33
C GLY A 17 7.89 12.00 -2.36
N VAL A 18 8.56 12.22 -1.23
CA VAL A 18 8.17 13.28 -0.28
C VAL A 18 8.05 14.62 -1.02
N ASN A 19 6.98 15.36 -0.76
CA ASN A 19 6.60 16.60 -1.46
C ASN A 19 6.16 16.43 -2.93
N SER A 20 5.92 15.21 -3.41
CA SER A 20 5.29 15.00 -4.71
C SER A 20 3.85 15.49 -4.67
N MET A 21 3.47 16.26 -5.69
CA MET A 21 2.13 16.79 -5.81
C MET A 21 1.22 15.75 -6.48
N ILE A 22 0.21 15.29 -5.75
CA ILE A 22 -0.85 14.43 -6.28
C ILE A 22 -2.03 15.35 -6.63
N TRP A 23 -2.35 15.46 -7.92
CA TRP A 23 -3.46 16.27 -8.39
C TRP A 23 -4.75 15.46 -8.42
N LEU A 24 -5.86 16.12 -8.11
CA LEU A 24 -7.18 15.54 -8.28
C LEU A 24 -7.38 15.11 -9.75
N ASP A 25 -7.96 13.93 -9.94
CA ASP A 25 -8.29 13.31 -11.24
C ASP A 25 -7.09 13.04 -12.17
N MET A 26 -5.86 13.25 -11.70
CA MET A 26 -4.65 12.90 -12.43
C MET A 26 -4.09 11.55 -11.94
N PRO A 27 -3.65 10.67 -12.86
CA PRO A 27 -3.02 9.42 -12.46
C PRO A 27 -1.65 9.69 -11.85
N PHE A 28 -1.32 8.94 -10.81
CA PHE A 28 0.04 8.85 -10.28
C PHE A 28 0.50 7.38 -10.26
N PRO A 29 1.81 7.12 -10.44
CA PRO A 29 2.33 5.77 -10.49
C PRO A 29 2.18 5.10 -9.13
N PHE A 30 1.81 3.82 -9.15
CA PHE A 30 1.79 2.93 -8.00
C PHE A 30 2.45 1.62 -8.40
N GLU A 31 3.35 1.12 -7.56
CA GLU A 31 3.97 -0.19 -7.77
C GLU A 31 4.12 -0.91 -6.43
N TYR A 32 3.78 -2.20 -6.41
CA TYR A 32 4.11 -3.09 -5.31
C TYR A 32 5.27 -3.99 -5.73
N LYS A 33 6.38 -3.95 -4.99
CA LYS A 33 7.54 -4.81 -5.19
C LYS A 33 7.58 -5.90 -4.13
N PRO A 34 7.50 -7.19 -4.52
CA PRO A 34 7.63 -8.29 -3.55
C PRO A 34 9.01 -8.31 -2.89
N SER A 35 9.05 -8.43 -1.56
CA SER A 35 10.29 -8.43 -0.76
C SER A 35 10.53 -9.78 -0.06
N ASN A 36 9.56 -10.69 -0.05
CA ASN A 36 9.68 -12.01 0.56
C ASN A 36 9.72 -13.10 -0.51
N TRP A 37 10.92 -13.41 -1.01
CA TRP A 37 11.11 -14.43 -2.04
C TRP A 37 11.16 -15.87 -1.50
N CYS A 38 11.23 -16.04 -0.17
CA CYS A 38 11.41 -17.36 0.44
C CYS A 38 10.09 -18.14 0.62
N HIS A 39 8.95 -17.45 0.58
CA HIS A 39 7.64 -18.08 0.78
C HIS A 39 6.65 -17.60 -0.29
N THR A 40 6.22 -18.52 -1.14
CA THR A 40 5.17 -18.28 -2.14
C THR A 40 3.84 -18.03 -1.45
N GLY A 41 3.14 -16.99 -1.88
CA GLY A 41 1.78 -16.69 -1.43
C GLY A 41 1.24 -15.38 -1.98
N TYR A 42 0.08 -15.02 -1.46
CA TYR A 42 -0.59 -13.76 -1.76
C TYR A 42 -0.65 -12.92 -0.49
N THR A 43 -0.53 -11.60 -0.65
CA THR A 43 -0.59 -10.62 0.43
C THR A 43 -1.72 -9.64 0.12
N HIS A 44 -2.66 -9.53 1.04
CA HIS A 44 -3.65 -8.47 0.99
C HIS A 44 -2.98 -7.15 1.39
N ILE A 45 -3.18 -6.13 0.56
CA ILE A 45 -2.74 -4.77 0.80
C ILE A 45 -3.93 -3.83 0.75
N SER A 46 -3.81 -2.74 1.48
CA SER A 46 -4.80 -1.67 1.52
C SER A 46 -4.01 -0.36 1.40
N VAL A 47 -4.39 0.51 0.46
CA VAL A 47 -3.62 1.73 0.15
C VAL A 47 -4.43 2.96 0.51
N TRP A 48 -3.83 3.81 1.34
CA TRP A 48 -4.47 4.98 1.93
C TRP A 48 -3.60 6.22 1.71
N LEU A 49 -4.25 7.38 1.59
CA LEU A 49 -3.61 8.69 1.66
C LEU A 49 -3.79 9.24 3.08
N MET A 50 -2.69 9.60 3.73
CA MET A 50 -2.67 10.22 5.06
C MET A 50 -2.02 11.60 4.98
N ASP A 51 -2.38 12.50 5.90
CA ASP A 51 -1.81 13.85 6.02
C ASP A 51 -0.46 13.89 6.74
N HIS A 52 -0.04 12.77 7.32
CA HIS A 52 1.25 12.60 7.99
C HIS A 52 1.77 11.17 7.83
N ILE A 53 3.01 10.95 8.28
CA ILE A 53 3.61 9.60 8.33
C ILE A 53 2.97 8.85 9.52
N PRO A 54 2.25 7.73 9.30
CA PRO A 54 1.55 7.05 10.38
C PRO A 54 2.51 6.39 11.38
N GLY A 55 2.18 6.53 12.66
CA GLY A 55 2.66 5.74 13.79
C GLY A 55 1.73 4.56 14.10
N ALA A 56 2.08 3.79 15.14
CA ALA A 56 1.26 2.65 15.57
C ALA A 56 -0.05 3.10 16.21
N GLU A 57 -0.04 4.30 16.80
CA GLU A 57 -1.19 5.00 17.38
C GLU A 57 -2.23 5.43 16.35
N ASP A 58 -1.85 5.55 15.08
CA ASP A 58 -2.74 5.96 13.99
C ASP A 58 -3.47 4.77 13.37
N LEU A 59 -3.23 3.55 13.85
CA LEU A 59 -3.80 2.32 13.32
C LEU A 59 -4.75 1.67 14.32
N ASP A 60 -5.81 1.05 13.81
CA ASP A 60 -6.69 0.19 14.58
C ASP A 60 -6.06 -1.18 14.86
N GLY A 61 -6.78 -2.03 15.62
CA GLY A 61 -6.32 -3.38 15.95
C GLY A 61 -6.13 -4.32 14.74
N SER A 62 -6.56 -3.92 13.56
CA SER A 62 -6.36 -4.63 12.29
C SER A 62 -5.23 -4.04 11.42
N GLY A 63 -4.58 -2.97 11.88
CA GLY A 63 -3.53 -2.27 11.14
C GLY A 63 -4.05 -1.31 10.08
N LYS A 64 -5.34 -0.94 10.12
CA LYS A 64 -5.93 0.06 9.22
C LYS A 64 -5.84 1.46 9.84
N PRO A 65 -5.64 2.52 9.05
CA PRO A 65 -5.64 3.88 9.57
C PRO A 65 -6.97 4.21 10.28
N LEU A 66 -6.88 4.78 11.48
CA LEU A 66 -8.01 5.36 12.21
C LEU A 66 -8.56 6.59 11.47
N TYR A 67 -7.67 7.33 10.81
CA TYR A 67 -7.99 8.50 9.99
C TYR A 67 -7.19 8.47 8.69
N ALA A 68 -7.83 8.75 7.57
CA ALA A 68 -7.19 8.87 6.26
C ALA A 68 -7.90 9.94 5.43
N GLN A 69 -7.16 10.64 4.58
CA GLN A 69 -7.73 11.58 3.61
C GLN A 69 -8.48 10.85 2.50
N HIS A 70 -7.98 9.68 2.09
CA HIS A 70 -8.57 8.90 1.02
C HIS A 70 -8.18 7.43 1.12
N HIS A 71 -9.10 6.55 0.73
CA HIS A 71 -8.85 5.12 0.56
C HIS A 71 -8.86 4.78 -0.92
N PHE A 72 -7.71 4.35 -1.46
CA PHE A 72 -7.62 4.02 -2.88
C PHE A 72 -8.19 2.64 -3.19
N GLY A 73 -8.09 1.70 -2.25
CA GLY A 73 -8.61 0.36 -2.41
C GLY A 73 -7.82 -0.71 -1.66
N ASP A 74 -8.41 -1.90 -1.67
CA ASP A 74 -7.86 -3.15 -1.18
C ASP A 74 -7.56 -4.06 -2.36
N TRP A 75 -6.40 -4.71 -2.34
CA TRP A 75 -5.96 -5.61 -3.41
C TRP A 75 -5.21 -6.81 -2.87
N THR A 76 -5.10 -7.82 -3.70
CA THR A 76 -4.28 -8.99 -3.43
C THR A 76 -3.06 -8.99 -4.34
N MET A 77 -1.87 -8.93 -3.75
CA MET A 77 -0.61 -8.92 -4.48
C MET A 77 0.12 -10.24 -4.30
N SER A 78 0.68 -10.77 -5.38
CA SER A 78 1.63 -11.86 -5.26
C SER A 78 2.87 -11.39 -4.51
N ASN A 79 3.31 -12.17 -3.52
CA ASN A 79 4.59 -11.94 -2.84
C ASN A 79 5.77 -12.67 -3.52
N TYR A 80 5.53 -13.35 -4.65
CA TYR A 80 6.51 -14.15 -5.36
C TYR A 80 6.43 -13.95 -6.88
N ALA A 81 7.56 -13.61 -7.50
CA ALA A 81 7.59 -13.19 -8.90
C ALA A 81 7.12 -14.26 -9.90
N HIS A 82 7.15 -15.55 -9.55
CA HIS A 82 6.69 -16.63 -10.43
C HIS A 82 5.26 -17.10 -10.17
N LEU A 83 4.54 -16.48 -9.23
CA LEU A 83 3.10 -16.71 -9.11
C LEU A 83 2.35 -15.83 -10.11
N PRO A 84 1.23 -16.32 -10.67
CA PRO A 84 0.32 -15.47 -11.43
C PRO A 84 -0.19 -14.30 -10.59
N ASP A 85 -0.45 -13.18 -11.27
CA ASP A 85 -1.16 -12.05 -10.70
C ASP A 85 -2.53 -12.51 -10.14
N ALA A 86 -2.91 -11.99 -8.97
CA ALA A 86 -4.24 -12.23 -8.44
C ALA A 86 -5.31 -11.54 -9.33
N PRO A 87 -6.54 -12.08 -9.40
CA PRO A 87 -7.62 -11.46 -10.17
C PRO A 87 -7.91 -10.01 -9.74
N ASP A 88 -7.70 -9.70 -8.47
CA ASP A 88 -7.90 -8.41 -7.81
C ASP A 88 -6.56 -7.70 -7.51
N LYS A 89 -5.57 -7.84 -8.40
CA LYS A 89 -4.30 -7.12 -8.30
C LYS A 89 -4.51 -5.60 -8.38
N ALA A 90 -3.69 -4.86 -7.64
CA ALA A 90 -3.64 -3.41 -7.72
C ALA A 90 -3.26 -2.91 -9.13
N PRO A 91 -3.87 -1.81 -9.62
CA PRO A 91 -3.43 -1.18 -10.86
C PRO A 91 -2.04 -0.55 -10.69
N ASN A 92 -1.33 -0.36 -11.80
CA ASN A 92 -0.03 0.35 -11.78
C ASN A 92 -0.18 1.88 -11.73
N VAL A 93 -1.42 2.38 -11.72
CA VAL A 93 -1.76 3.79 -11.59
C VAL A 93 -2.96 3.95 -10.67
N LEU A 94 -2.88 4.94 -9.78
CA LEU A 94 -3.96 5.32 -8.89
C LEU A 94 -4.42 6.74 -9.22
N TYR A 95 -5.64 7.07 -8.80
CA TYR A 95 -6.24 8.38 -8.99
C TYR A 95 -6.78 8.86 -7.65
N LEU A 96 -6.45 10.10 -7.28
CA LEU A 96 -7.21 10.79 -6.23
C LEU A 96 -8.47 11.35 -6.89
N ARG A 97 -9.61 10.70 -6.66
CA ARG A 97 -10.90 11.15 -7.20
C ARG A 97 -11.61 12.00 -6.18
N ARG A 98 -12.43 12.94 -6.64
CA ARG A 98 -13.41 13.57 -5.75
C ARG A 98 -14.45 12.49 -5.46
N ASP A 99 -14.51 12.04 -4.21
CA ASP A 99 -15.64 11.23 -3.77
C ASP A 99 -16.91 12.07 -3.99
N GLY A 100 -17.87 11.51 -4.73
CA GLY A 100 -19.07 12.20 -5.20
C GLY A 100 -20.04 12.56 -4.09
#